data_AF-A0A497FTQ2-F1
#
_entry.id   AF-A0A497FTQ2-F1
#
_cell.length_a   1.000
_cell.length_b   1.000
_cell.length_c   1.000
_cell.angle_alpha   90.00
_cell.angle_beta   90.00
_cell.angle_gamma   90.00
#
_symmetry.space_group_name_H-M   'P 1'
#
loop_
_entity.id
_entity.type
_entity.pdbx_description
1 polymer ?
#
loop_
_entity_poly.entity_id
_entity_poly.type
_entity_poly.pdbx_seq_one_letter_code
_entity_poly.pdbx_strand_id
1 'polypeptide(L)'
;MVAMVDNVIVLRIPVVKKRVSKASSKSSIGRIYLSKRWVERDVAIMDWRDYEQLRNIFQNLFELKNIVEALFNCKAVGKGMFNIVSRTWNPVTGCSHLCRYCWARRLAETRLKRSPRYRDGFIPKIHEQEFKATFKPGEFVFVSDMGDLFCEQVEDEWILRVLDHIRKFPKTHFLLLTKNPRRYRDFLDRFPPNVILGATIETNRDDLYREHRISGAPLPSLRYKAMRDLKWSKKFVSVEPVLDFDLDVFAQWIEEIEPLIVYVGYDNYGNRLPEPPLRKTLALIERLSKLPCLVIRKTIRPAWFEGLSRYMGGELEERPGLA
;
A
#
# COMPACT_ATOMS: atom_id res chain seq x y z
N MET A 1 26.63 12.17 -6.44
CA MET A 1 25.88 10.89 -6.42
C MET A 1 24.47 11.05 -5.86
N VAL A 2 24.25 11.87 -4.84
CA VAL A 2 22.91 12.28 -4.39
C VAL A 2 22.74 13.76 -4.67
N ALA A 3 21.65 14.15 -5.33
CA ALA A 3 21.26 15.54 -5.52
C ALA A 3 19.85 15.74 -4.98
N MET A 4 19.59 16.89 -4.36
CA MET A 4 18.24 17.31 -4.02
C MET A 4 17.68 18.08 -5.22
N VAL A 5 16.64 17.54 -5.85
CA VAL A 5 15.88 18.24 -6.90
C VAL A 5 14.43 18.27 -6.44
N ASP A 6 13.87 19.45 -6.23
CA ASP A 6 12.47 19.63 -5.78
C ASP A 6 12.09 18.82 -4.53
N ASN A 7 12.98 18.76 -3.53
CA ASN A 7 12.85 17.94 -2.31
C ASN A 7 12.82 16.42 -2.53
N VAL A 8 13.20 15.96 -3.72
CA VAL A 8 13.41 14.54 -4.02
C VAL A 8 14.92 14.25 -4.04
N ILE A 9 15.32 13.25 -3.25
CA ILE A 9 16.67 12.69 -3.32
C ILE A 9 16.78 11.95 -4.66
N VAL A 10 17.54 12.52 -5.59
CA VAL A 10 17.86 11.90 -6.88
C VAL A 10 19.24 11.25 -6.75
N LEU A 11 19.26 9.91 -6.80
CA LEU A 11 20.50 9.15 -6.96
C LEU A 11 20.96 9.27 -8.41
N ARG A 12 21.98 10.10 -8.65
CA ARG A 12 22.72 10.10 -9.91
C ARG A 12 23.73 8.97 -9.86
N ILE A 13 23.38 7.86 -10.48
CA ILE A 13 24.23 6.69 -10.63
C ILE A 13 24.97 6.83 -11.97
N PRO A 14 26.31 7.01 -11.98
CA PRO A 14 27.07 7.12 -13.21
C PRO A 14 27.09 5.76 -13.92
N VAL A 15 26.20 5.60 -14.89
CA VAL A 15 26.07 4.36 -15.67
C VAL A 15 26.17 4.68 -17.14
N VAL A 16 26.99 3.89 -17.85
CA VAL A 16 27.07 3.93 -19.30
C VAL A 16 26.27 2.77 -19.87
N LYS A 17 25.16 3.07 -20.56
CA LYS A 17 24.40 2.08 -21.31
C LYS A 17 25.20 1.67 -22.55
N LYS A 18 25.48 0.37 -22.71
CA LYS A 18 26.16 -0.19 -23.89
C LYS A 18 25.41 -1.40 -24.41
N ARG A 19 25.33 -1.54 -25.72
CA ARG A 19 24.87 -2.78 -26.35
C ARG A 19 26.06 -3.70 -26.61
N VAL A 20 25.96 -4.95 -26.20
CA VAL A 20 27.05 -5.92 -26.33
C VAL A 20 27.13 -6.41 -27.78
N SER A 21 28.28 -6.18 -28.43
CA SER A 21 28.54 -6.63 -29.80
C SER A 21 29.29 -7.96 -29.82
N LYS A 22 29.31 -8.63 -30.98
CA LYS A 22 30.24 -9.75 -31.22
C LYS A 22 31.68 -9.25 -31.10
N ALA A 23 32.56 -10.13 -30.62
CA ALA A 23 33.98 -9.82 -30.50
C ALA A 23 34.57 -9.51 -31.89
N SER A 24 35.31 -8.41 -32.01
CA SER A 24 35.98 -7.97 -33.23
C SER A 24 37.47 -7.75 -32.95
N SER A 25 38.32 -8.06 -33.92
CA SER A 25 39.78 -7.87 -33.81
C SER A 25 40.20 -6.39 -33.99
N LYS A 26 39.37 -5.54 -34.60
CA LYS A 26 39.71 -4.16 -34.96
C LYS A 26 39.29 -3.15 -33.87
N SER A 27 40.15 -2.84 -32.91
CA SER A 27 39.99 -1.66 -32.02
C SER A 27 41.25 -1.44 -31.17
N SER A 28 41.65 -0.18 -30.98
CA SER A 28 42.75 0.33 -30.16
C SER A 28 42.37 0.69 -28.71
N ILE A 29 41.14 0.37 -28.27
CA ILE A 29 40.63 0.68 -26.92
C ILE A 29 40.54 -0.61 -26.08
N GLY A 30 40.67 -0.48 -24.75
CA GLY A 30 40.46 -1.59 -23.80
C GLY A 30 39.10 -2.29 -23.96
N ARG A 31 39.08 -3.62 -23.74
CA ARG A 31 37.91 -4.48 -23.96
C ARG A 31 37.48 -5.17 -22.67
N ILE A 32 36.17 -5.26 -22.45
CA ILE A 32 35.55 -6.14 -21.45
C ILE A 32 34.84 -7.26 -22.22
N TYR A 33 35.28 -8.50 -22.02
CA TYR A 33 34.66 -9.66 -22.65
C TYR A 33 33.55 -10.22 -21.75
N LEU A 34 32.34 -10.32 -22.30
CA LEU A 34 31.17 -10.91 -21.64
C LEU A 34 30.85 -12.26 -22.28
N SER A 35 30.18 -13.15 -21.54
CA SER A 35 29.75 -14.45 -22.08
C SER A 35 28.73 -14.28 -23.21
N LYS A 36 28.67 -15.27 -24.11
CA LYS A 36 27.83 -15.24 -25.33
C LYS A 36 26.34 -14.92 -25.06
N ARG A 37 25.81 -15.26 -23.87
CA ARG A 37 24.41 -14.96 -23.47
C ARG A 37 24.08 -13.46 -23.45
N TRP A 38 25.10 -12.61 -23.37
CA TRP A 38 24.94 -11.16 -23.31
C TRP A 38 24.99 -10.48 -24.68
N VAL A 39 25.42 -11.18 -25.73
CA VAL A 39 25.48 -10.61 -27.10
C VAL A 39 24.10 -10.08 -27.49
N GLU A 40 24.10 -8.90 -28.12
CA GLU A 40 22.92 -8.15 -28.56
C GLU A 40 22.01 -7.59 -27.45
N ARG A 41 22.34 -7.84 -26.16
CA ARG A 41 21.65 -7.25 -25.01
C ARG A 41 22.21 -5.87 -24.66
N ASP A 42 21.34 -5.03 -24.10
CA ASP A 42 21.75 -3.78 -23.45
C ASP A 42 22.24 -4.07 -22.03
N VAL A 43 23.40 -3.52 -21.68
CA VAL A 43 24.00 -3.63 -20.35
C VAL A 43 24.30 -2.24 -19.77
N ALA A 44 24.25 -2.15 -18.45
CA ALA A 44 24.70 -1.03 -17.67
C ALA A 44 26.17 -1.27 -17.25
N ILE A 45 27.08 -0.39 -17.64
CA ILE A 45 28.48 -0.41 -17.19
C ILE A 45 28.65 0.67 -16.12
N MET A 46 29.21 0.28 -14.98
CA MET A 46 29.44 1.12 -13.81
C MET A 46 30.83 0.81 -13.26
N ASP A 47 31.52 1.81 -12.71
CA ASP A 47 32.77 1.59 -11.99
C ASP A 47 32.51 0.70 -10.75
N TRP A 48 33.48 -0.13 -10.39
CA TRP A 48 33.33 -1.03 -9.24
C TRP A 48 33.09 -0.27 -7.93
N ARG A 49 33.75 0.89 -7.76
CA ARG A 49 33.58 1.75 -6.58
C ARG A 49 32.16 2.30 -6.48
N ASP A 50 31.58 2.71 -7.61
CA ASP A 50 30.21 3.21 -7.66
C ASP A 50 29.20 2.08 -7.35
N TYR A 51 29.47 0.86 -7.82
CA TYR A 51 28.68 -0.32 -7.50
C TYR A 51 28.71 -0.65 -6.00
N GLU A 52 29.91 -0.67 -5.39
CA GLU A 52 30.06 -0.90 -3.95
C GLU A 52 29.35 0.18 -3.13
N GLN A 53 29.46 1.43 -3.54
CA GLN A 53 28.77 2.54 -2.89
C GLN A 53 27.25 2.39 -2.99
N LEU A 54 26.71 2.05 -4.17
CA LEU A 54 25.29 1.81 -4.36
C LEU A 54 24.77 0.64 -3.51
N ARG A 55 25.53 -0.47 -3.47
CA ARG A 55 25.22 -1.63 -2.63
C ARG A 55 25.14 -1.24 -1.16
N ASN A 56 26.11 -0.48 -0.67
CA ASN A 56 26.15 -0.05 0.73
C ASN A 56 24.99 0.91 1.07
N ILE A 57 24.64 1.83 0.15
CA ILE A 57 23.46 2.72 0.31
C ILE A 57 22.18 1.88 0.41
N PHE A 58 21.98 0.93 -0.50
CA PHE A 58 20.80 0.07 -0.50
C PHE A 58 20.70 -0.74 0.79
N GLN A 59 21.81 -1.33 1.24
CA GLN A 59 21.86 -2.08 2.50
C GLN A 59 21.50 -1.19 3.69
N ASN A 60 22.05 0.02 3.80
CA ASN A 60 21.73 0.95 4.88
C ASN A 60 20.25 1.38 4.86
N LEU A 61 19.68 1.64 3.68
CA LEU A 61 18.26 1.97 3.55
C LEU A 61 17.36 0.79 3.92
N PHE A 62 17.76 -0.43 3.57
CA PHE A 62 17.04 -1.65 3.93
C PHE A 62 17.07 -1.89 5.45
N GLU A 63 18.21 -1.68 6.11
CA GLU A 63 18.31 -1.75 7.57
C GLU A 63 17.47 -0.67 8.25
N LEU A 64 17.52 0.57 7.76
CA LEU A 64 16.67 1.65 8.27
C LEU A 64 15.19 1.30 8.10
N LYS A 65 14.80 0.76 6.95
CA LYS A 65 13.45 0.25 6.71
C LYS A 65 13.07 -0.80 7.74
N ASN A 66 13.96 -1.74 8.08
CA ASN A 66 13.67 -2.79 9.07
C ASN A 66 13.49 -2.23 10.48
N ILE A 67 14.31 -1.26 10.87
CA ILE A 67 14.17 -0.55 12.15
C ILE A 67 12.81 0.17 12.21
N VAL A 68 12.47 0.92 11.16
CA VAL A 68 11.19 1.65 11.09
C VAL A 68 10.00 0.70 11.08
N GLU A 69 10.09 -0.42 10.37
CA GLU A 69 9.08 -1.48 10.38
C GLU A 69 8.87 -2.06 11.77
N ALA A 70 9.94 -2.36 12.50
CA ALA A 70 9.86 -2.85 13.87
C ALA A 70 9.19 -1.82 14.78
N LEU A 71 9.56 -0.54 14.68
CA LEU A 71 8.97 0.55 15.47
C LEU A 71 7.46 0.68 15.26
N PHE A 72 6.99 0.63 14.00
CA PHE A 72 5.55 0.71 13.71
C PHE A 72 4.78 -0.56 14.09
N ASN A 73 5.45 -1.70 14.24
CA ASN A 73 4.83 -2.96 14.64
C ASN A 73 4.89 -3.23 16.16
N CYS A 74 5.47 -2.32 16.95
CA CYS A 74 5.46 -2.39 18.40
C CYS A 74 4.06 -2.12 18.97
N LYS A 75 3.66 -2.86 20.03
CA LYS A 75 2.33 -2.79 20.67
C LYS A 75 1.93 -1.40 21.21
N ALA A 76 2.88 -0.47 21.34
CA ALA A 76 2.67 0.84 21.93
C ALA A 76 2.09 1.90 20.97
N VAL A 77 1.95 1.61 19.67
CA VAL A 77 1.62 2.63 18.66
C VAL A 77 0.11 2.70 18.37
N GLY A 78 -0.57 3.71 18.95
CA GLY A 78 -1.76 4.42 18.42
C GLY A 78 -3.07 3.65 18.10
N LYS A 79 -4.23 4.24 18.48
CA LYS A 79 -5.59 3.68 18.27
C LYS A 79 -6.30 4.13 16.98
N GLY A 80 -5.58 4.37 15.87
CA GLY A 80 -6.13 4.85 14.59
C GLY A 80 -6.27 3.78 13.50
N MET A 81 -6.98 4.08 12.38
CA MET A 81 -7.12 3.14 11.24
C MET A 81 -5.78 2.85 10.56
N PHE A 82 -4.81 3.76 10.58
CA PHE A 82 -3.40 3.49 10.26
C PHE A 82 -2.54 4.20 11.29
N ASN A 83 -1.56 3.52 11.88
CA ASN A 83 -0.77 4.11 12.97
C ASN A 83 0.25 5.16 12.51
N ILE A 84 0.53 5.25 11.20
CA ILE A 84 1.29 6.35 10.59
C ILE A 84 0.48 7.65 10.46
N VAL A 85 -0.86 7.56 10.51
CA VAL A 85 -1.74 8.71 10.27
C VAL A 85 -1.82 9.57 11.53
N SER A 86 -1.44 10.83 11.40
CA SER A 86 -1.53 11.81 12.49
C SER A 86 -2.93 12.38 12.64
N ARG A 87 -3.68 12.54 11.53
CA ARG A 87 -5.09 12.96 11.55
C ARG A 87 -5.86 12.53 10.31
N THR A 88 -7.18 12.55 10.39
CA THR A 88 -8.06 12.40 9.23
C THR A 88 -8.63 13.75 8.80
N TRP A 89 -8.95 13.89 7.51
CA TRP A 89 -9.60 15.06 6.92
C TRP A 89 -10.66 14.58 5.94
N ASN A 90 -11.92 14.99 6.10
CA ASN A 90 -13.07 14.42 5.38
C ASN A 90 -13.80 15.47 4.53
N PRO A 91 -13.14 16.07 3.51
CA PRO A 91 -13.76 17.06 2.64
C PRO A 91 -14.85 16.45 1.77
N VAL A 92 -14.77 15.14 1.50
CA VAL A 92 -15.81 14.34 0.87
C VAL A 92 -16.05 13.12 1.76
N THR A 93 -17.31 12.81 2.03
CA THR A 93 -17.70 11.58 2.76
C THR A 93 -18.66 10.76 1.92
N GLY A 94 -18.92 9.52 2.31
CA GLY A 94 -19.84 8.63 1.61
C GLY A 94 -19.14 7.86 0.49
N CYS A 95 -19.78 6.76 0.05
CA CYS A 95 -19.18 5.82 -0.89
C CYS A 95 -20.24 4.93 -1.55
N SER A 96 -20.11 4.69 -2.85
CA SER A 96 -21.02 3.83 -3.63
C SER A 96 -20.61 2.35 -3.68
N HIS A 97 -19.49 1.96 -3.08
CA HIS A 97 -18.95 0.59 -3.19
C HIS A 97 -19.73 -0.47 -2.41
N LEU A 98 -20.57 -0.06 -1.45
CA LEU A 98 -21.45 -0.95 -0.69
C LEU A 98 -20.77 -2.11 0.08
N CYS A 99 -19.47 -2.03 0.39
CA CYS A 99 -18.70 -3.10 1.02
C CYS A 99 -19.41 -3.71 2.24
N ARG A 100 -19.60 -5.03 2.29
CA ARG A 100 -20.37 -5.70 3.37
C ARG A 100 -19.78 -5.48 4.78
N TYR A 101 -18.50 -5.15 4.86
CA TYR A 101 -17.76 -4.93 6.10
C TYR A 101 -17.47 -3.45 6.41
N CYS A 102 -18.05 -2.51 5.66
CA CYS A 102 -17.72 -1.09 5.79
C CYS A 102 -18.06 -0.52 7.19
N TRP A 103 -17.03 -0.24 7.98
CA TRP A 103 -17.18 0.37 9.30
C TRP A 103 -17.71 1.80 9.21
N ALA A 104 -17.26 2.59 8.21
CA ALA A 104 -17.65 3.98 8.03
C ALA A 104 -19.15 4.11 7.72
N ARG A 105 -19.67 3.28 6.80
CA ARG A 105 -21.11 3.20 6.50
C ARG A 105 -21.90 2.80 7.74
N ARG A 106 -21.47 1.73 8.44
CA ARG A 106 -22.13 1.29 9.68
C ARG A 106 -22.18 2.42 10.71
N LEU A 107 -21.10 3.16 10.90
CA LEU A 107 -21.03 4.27 11.84
C LEU A 107 -21.96 5.43 11.42
N ALA A 108 -21.91 5.80 10.14
CA ALA A 108 -22.74 6.84 9.53
C ALA A 108 -24.24 6.56 9.68
N GLU A 109 -24.67 5.34 9.36
CA GLU A 109 -26.08 4.93 9.35
C GLU A 109 -26.62 4.58 10.74
N THR A 110 -25.75 4.44 11.76
CA THR A 110 -26.16 4.13 13.13
C THR A 110 -25.93 5.31 14.07
N ARG A 111 -24.71 5.44 14.62
CA ARG A 111 -24.39 6.42 15.67
C ARG A 111 -24.42 7.85 15.16
N LEU A 112 -24.08 8.07 13.89
CA LEU A 112 -24.01 9.40 13.30
C LEU A 112 -25.22 9.74 12.42
N LYS A 113 -26.27 8.91 12.40
CA LYS A 113 -27.42 9.09 11.50
C LYS A 113 -28.18 10.39 11.68
N ARG A 114 -28.03 11.06 12.82
CA ARG A 114 -28.63 12.37 13.11
C ARG A 114 -27.70 13.55 12.79
N SER A 115 -26.43 13.27 12.46
CA SER A 115 -25.47 14.31 12.07
C SER A 115 -25.85 14.89 10.71
N PRO A 116 -25.75 16.22 10.51
CA PRO A 116 -26.00 16.85 9.20
C PRO A 116 -25.18 16.26 8.04
N ARG A 117 -24.04 15.63 8.33
CA ARG A 117 -23.20 14.96 7.31
C ARG A 117 -23.77 13.66 6.79
N TYR A 118 -24.51 12.92 7.62
CA TYR A 118 -24.91 11.53 7.36
C TYR A 118 -26.41 11.29 7.49
N ARG A 119 -27.20 12.35 7.74
CA ARG A 119 -28.66 12.28 7.85
C ARG A 119 -29.35 11.76 6.58
N ASP A 120 -28.70 11.94 5.43
CA ASP A 120 -29.18 11.50 4.12
C ASP A 120 -28.61 10.11 3.74
N GLY A 121 -27.95 9.42 4.68
CA GLY A 121 -27.27 8.13 4.45
C GLY A 121 -25.78 8.26 4.13
N PHE A 122 -25.16 7.16 3.68
CA PHE A 122 -23.74 7.11 3.34
C PHE A 122 -23.45 7.40 1.86
N ILE A 123 -24.08 8.47 1.35
CA ILE A 123 -24.01 8.90 -0.05
C ILE A 123 -22.88 9.93 -0.20
N PRO A 124 -22.09 9.90 -1.30
CA PRO A 124 -21.07 10.90 -1.58
C PRO A 124 -21.55 12.34 -1.43
N LYS A 125 -20.83 13.12 -0.62
CA LYS A 125 -21.15 14.53 -0.33
C LYS A 125 -19.88 15.32 -0.03
N ILE A 126 -19.78 16.49 -0.63
CA ILE A 126 -18.73 17.49 -0.32
C ILE A 126 -19.12 18.34 0.90
N HIS A 127 -18.13 18.68 1.73
CA HIS A 127 -18.30 19.46 2.96
C HIS A 127 -17.52 20.75 2.89
N GLU A 128 -18.17 21.84 2.48
CA GLU A 128 -17.55 23.16 2.30
C GLU A 128 -16.73 23.65 3.49
N GLN A 129 -17.20 23.38 4.72
CA GLN A 129 -16.52 23.80 5.94
C GLN A 129 -15.14 23.13 6.12
N GLU A 130 -14.91 21.95 5.53
CA GLU A 130 -13.64 21.22 5.64
C GLU A 130 -12.51 21.89 4.86
N PHE A 131 -12.81 22.79 3.93
CA PHE A 131 -11.79 23.57 3.20
C PHE A 131 -11.23 24.73 4.02
N LYS A 132 -11.72 24.95 5.26
CA LYS A 132 -11.09 25.82 6.25
C LYS A 132 -9.94 25.13 7.01
N ALA A 133 -9.81 23.81 6.85
CA ALA A 133 -8.79 23.05 7.55
C ALA A 133 -7.37 23.46 7.12
N THR A 134 -6.49 23.69 8.10
CA THR A 134 -5.06 23.92 7.90
C THR A 134 -4.26 22.71 8.34
N PHE A 135 -3.09 22.48 7.75
CA PHE A 135 -2.23 21.34 8.07
C PHE A 135 -0.83 21.80 8.44
N LYS A 136 -0.20 21.10 9.39
CA LYS A 136 1.13 21.41 9.88
C LYS A 136 2.20 20.64 9.09
N PRO A 137 3.40 21.22 8.90
CA PRO A 137 4.53 20.50 8.34
C PRO A 137 4.80 19.19 9.09
N GLY A 138 5.06 18.11 8.35
CA GLY A 138 5.32 16.77 8.89
C GLY A 138 4.08 15.94 9.24
N GLU A 139 2.87 16.50 9.17
CA GLU A 139 1.65 15.70 9.35
C GLU A 139 1.48 14.65 8.23
N PHE A 140 0.89 13.51 8.58
CA PHE A 140 0.46 12.48 7.65
C PHE A 140 -1.07 12.35 7.74
N VAL A 141 -1.76 12.92 6.75
CA VAL A 141 -3.20 13.11 6.76
C VAL A 141 -3.86 12.03 5.92
N PHE A 142 -4.80 11.29 6.49
CA PHE A 142 -5.66 10.40 5.71
C PHE A 142 -6.92 11.14 5.24
N VAL A 143 -7.07 11.24 3.92
CA VAL A 143 -8.16 12.00 3.30
C VAL A 143 -9.36 11.08 3.03
N SER A 144 -10.53 11.52 3.48
CA SER A 144 -11.83 10.85 3.28
C SER A 144 -11.90 9.44 3.88
N ASP A 145 -11.51 9.26 5.14
CA ASP A 145 -11.63 7.96 5.85
C ASP A 145 -13.09 7.54 6.10
N MET A 146 -14.01 8.50 6.09
CA MET A 146 -15.46 8.30 6.12
C MET A 146 -16.09 8.25 4.71
N GLY A 147 -15.33 7.85 3.69
CA GLY A 147 -15.80 7.76 2.31
C GLY A 147 -14.80 7.10 1.37
N ASP A 148 -14.98 7.33 0.07
CA ASP A 148 -13.97 7.03 -0.96
C ASP A 148 -13.99 8.16 -1.98
N LEU A 149 -12.94 8.98 -1.99
CA LEU A 149 -12.83 10.18 -2.84
C LEU A 149 -12.88 9.84 -4.34
N PHE A 150 -12.57 8.60 -4.72
CA PHE A 150 -12.48 8.19 -6.12
C PHE A 150 -13.57 7.17 -6.51
N CYS A 151 -14.57 6.92 -5.65
CA CYS A 151 -15.73 6.14 -6.06
C CYS A 151 -16.53 6.86 -7.14
N GLU A 152 -17.20 6.12 -8.03
CA GLU A 152 -17.78 6.66 -9.29
C GLU A 152 -18.76 7.83 -9.09
N GLN A 153 -19.44 7.88 -7.95
CA GLN A 153 -20.43 8.92 -7.65
C GLN A 153 -19.84 10.24 -7.14
N VAL A 154 -18.55 10.31 -6.85
CA VAL A 154 -17.88 11.58 -6.54
C VAL A 154 -17.66 12.35 -7.83
N GLU A 155 -17.96 13.66 -7.85
CA GLU A 155 -17.74 14.50 -9.02
C GLU A 155 -16.25 14.86 -9.21
N ASP A 156 -15.80 14.98 -10.46
CA ASP A 156 -14.40 15.35 -10.76
C ASP A 156 -14.04 16.72 -10.15
N GLU A 157 -14.97 17.67 -10.15
CA GLU A 157 -14.78 18.99 -9.54
C GLU A 157 -14.43 18.88 -8.05
N TRP A 158 -15.06 17.96 -7.31
CA TRP A 158 -14.79 17.80 -5.89
C TRP A 158 -13.38 17.26 -5.66
N ILE A 159 -12.94 16.31 -6.49
CA ILE A 159 -11.58 15.77 -6.45
C ILE A 159 -10.58 16.89 -6.73
N LEU A 160 -10.80 17.68 -7.78
CA LEU A 160 -9.94 18.82 -8.12
C LEU A 160 -9.84 19.83 -6.98
N ARG A 161 -10.96 20.19 -6.34
CA ARG A 161 -10.97 21.09 -5.18
C ARG A 161 -10.17 20.54 -4.01
N VAL A 162 -10.27 19.24 -3.73
CA VAL A 162 -9.46 18.56 -2.70
C VAL A 162 -7.98 18.62 -3.03
N LEU A 163 -7.60 18.32 -4.28
CA LEU A 163 -6.20 18.39 -4.73
C LEU A 163 -5.64 19.82 -4.68
N ASP A 164 -6.44 20.80 -5.08
CA ASP A 164 -6.09 22.23 -5.02
C ASP A 164 -5.87 22.69 -3.57
N HIS A 165 -6.65 22.15 -2.62
CA HIS A 165 -6.43 22.42 -1.20
C HIS A 165 -5.16 21.76 -0.67
N ILE A 166 -4.88 20.51 -1.06
CA ILE A 166 -3.66 19.78 -0.71
C ILE A 166 -2.41 20.55 -1.19
N ARG A 167 -2.44 21.17 -2.38
CA ARG A 167 -1.29 21.95 -2.91
C ARG A 167 -0.85 23.11 -2.01
N LYS A 168 -1.76 23.64 -1.18
CA LYS A 168 -1.45 24.73 -0.24
C LYS A 168 -0.53 24.29 0.89
N PHE A 169 -0.34 22.98 1.10
CA PHE A 169 0.40 22.41 2.23
C PHE A 169 1.52 21.44 1.77
N PRO A 170 2.54 21.91 1.02
CA PRO A 170 3.54 21.05 0.39
C PRO A 170 4.45 20.30 1.39
N LYS A 171 4.48 20.72 2.65
CA LYS A 171 5.26 20.08 3.74
C LYS A 171 4.46 19.04 4.54
N THR A 172 3.22 18.76 4.15
CA THR A 172 2.33 17.77 4.77
C THR A 172 2.14 16.61 3.79
N HIS A 173 2.08 15.37 4.28
CA HIS A 173 1.81 14.20 3.45
C HIS A 173 0.32 13.84 3.48
N PHE A 174 -0.25 13.49 2.33
CA PHE A 174 -1.67 13.15 2.21
C PHE A 174 -1.83 11.76 1.61
N LEU A 175 -2.47 10.85 2.34
CA LEU A 175 -2.89 9.55 1.82
C LEU A 175 -4.28 9.68 1.21
N LEU A 176 -4.35 9.39 -0.09
CA LEU A 176 -5.60 9.17 -0.81
C LEU A 176 -5.75 7.66 -0.98
N LEU A 177 -6.70 7.03 -0.29
CA LEU A 177 -6.93 5.58 -0.37
C LEU A 177 -8.27 5.32 -1.05
N THR A 178 -8.31 4.39 -2.00
CA THR A 178 -9.54 4.06 -2.74
C THR A 178 -9.64 2.58 -3.09
N LYS A 179 -10.85 2.12 -3.40
CA LYS A 179 -11.10 0.86 -4.12
C LYS A 179 -11.31 1.02 -5.62
N ASN A 180 -11.20 2.24 -6.14
CA ASN A 180 -11.25 2.55 -7.57
C ASN A 180 -9.97 3.26 -8.06
N PRO A 181 -8.78 2.63 -7.94
CA PRO A 181 -7.51 3.28 -8.30
C PRO A 181 -7.35 3.55 -9.79
N ARG A 182 -8.23 3.00 -10.66
CA ARG A 182 -8.26 3.37 -12.09
C ARG A 182 -8.48 4.87 -12.27
N ARG A 183 -9.31 5.48 -11.42
CA ARG A 183 -9.68 6.89 -11.49
C ARG A 183 -8.51 7.83 -11.18
N TYR A 184 -7.42 7.35 -10.58
CA TYR A 184 -6.20 8.15 -10.45
C TYR A 184 -5.65 8.61 -11.81
N ARG A 185 -5.86 7.84 -12.88
CA ARG A 185 -5.35 8.18 -14.22
C ARG A 185 -5.92 9.49 -14.76
N ASP A 186 -7.12 9.84 -14.34
CA ASP A 186 -7.83 11.04 -14.79
C ASP A 186 -7.24 12.33 -14.18
N PHE A 187 -6.37 12.21 -13.18
CA PHE A 187 -5.82 13.32 -12.40
C PHE A 187 -4.29 13.26 -12.22
N LEU A 188 -3.57 12.43 -13.00
CA LEU A 188 -2.15 12.18 -12.80
C LEU A 188 -1.28 13.45 -12.83
N ASP A 189 -1.61 14.39 -13.72
CA ASP A 189 -0.98 15.70 -13.87
C ASP A 189 -1.40 16.71 -12.79
N ARG A 190 -2.47 16.42 -12.04
CA ARG A 190 -3.05 17.29 -11.02
C ARG A 190 -2.60 16.94 -9.61
N PHE A 191 -2.07 15.74 -9.38
CA PHE A 191 -1.61 15.29 -8.08
C PHE A 191 -0.38 16.07 -7.61
N PRO A 192 -0.43 16.63 -6.39
CA PRO A 192 0.74 17.26 -5.78
C PRO A 192 1.80 16.23 -5.38
N PRO A 193 3.10 16.57 -5.40
CA PRO A 193 4.17 15.61 -5.11
C PRO A 193 4.14 15.06 -3.68
N ASN A 194 3.45 15.72 -2.75
CA ASN A 194 3.27 15.29 -1.36
C ASN A 194 2.12 14.29 -1.15
N VAL A 195 1.45 13.84 -2.22
CA VAL A 195 0.39 12.81 -2.17
C VAL A 195 0.96 11.40 -2.25
N ILE A 196 0.42 10.52 -1.40
CA ILE A 196 0.55 9.07 -1.47
C ILE A 196 -0.76 8.51 -2.04
N LEU A 197 -0.66 7.76 -3.14
CA LEU A 197 -1.81 7.12 -3.80
C LEU A 197 -1.93 5.67 -3.34
N GLY A 198 -3.01 5.38 -2.65
CA GLY A 198 -3.28 4.08 -2.04
C GLY A 198 -4.40 3.31 -2.72
N ALA A 199 -4.32 1.99 -2.69
CA ALA A 199 -5.45 1.12 -3.00
C ALA A 199 -5.70 0.08 -1.91
N THR A 200 -6.97 -0.23 -1.66
CA THR A 200 -7.32 -1.44 -0.90
C THR A 200 -7.42 -2.64 -1.85
N ILE A 201 -6.58 -3.65 -1.62
CA ILE A 201 -6.53 -4.91 -2.38
C ILE A 201 -6.55 -6.04 -1.36
N GLU A 202 -7.70 -6.66 -1.20
CA GLU A 202 -7.95 -7.60 -0.10
C GLU A 202 -7.46 -9.04 -0.39
N THR A 203 -7.36 -9.42 -1.67
CA THR A 203 -6.99 -10.76 -2.18
C THR A 203 -6.59 -10.70 -3.66
N ASN A 204 -5.98 -11.75 -4.20
CA ASN A 204 -5.84 -12.00 -5.65
C ASN A 204 -7.00 -12.82 -6.26
N ARG A 205 -7.96 -13.27 -5.44
CA ARG A 205 -9.05 -14.19 -5.84
C ARG A 205 -10.36 -13.44 -6.07
N ASP A 206 -10.62 -13.10 -7.34
CA ASP A 206 -11.85 -12.41 -7.75
C ASP A 206 -13.11 -13.30 -7.67
N ASP A 207 -12.96 -14.61 -7.79
CA ASP A 207 -14.00 -15.63 -7.62
C ASP A 207 -14.52 -15.62 -6.18
N LEU A 208 -13.62 -15.74 -5.20
CA LEU A 208 -13.91 -15.60 -3.77
C LEU A 208 -14.55 -14.23 -3.45
N TYR A 209 -14.04 -13.17 -4.08
CA TYR A 209 -14.58 -11.82 -3.89
C TYR A 209 -16.05 -11.70 -4.30
N ARG A 210 -16.42 -12.34 -5.42
CA ARG A 210 -17.79 -12.37 -5.94
C ARG A 210 -18.69 -13.29 -5.15
N GLU A 211 -18.23 -14.52 -4.89
CA GLU A 211 -18.97 -15.54 -4.14
C GLU A 211 -19.46 -14.99 -2.80
N HIS A 212 -18.57 -14.32 -2.06
CA HIS A 212 -18.88 -13.77 -0.75
C HIS A 212 -19.49 -12.36 -0.77
N ARG A 213 -19.78 -11.82 -1.98
CA ARG A 213 -20.36 -10.49 -2.20
C ARG A 213 -19.66 -9.41 -1.37
N ILE A 214 -18.33 -9.39 -1.47
CA ILE A 214 -17.49 -8.57 -0.60
C ILE A 214 -17.80 -7.07 -0.75
N SER A 215 -17.95 -6.60 -2.00
CA SER A 215 -18.18 -5.20 -2.37
C SER A 215 -18.67 -5.08 -3.80
N GLY A 216 -19.34 -3.97 -4.12
CA GLY A 216 -19.62 -3.51 -5.49
C GLY A 216 -18.52 -2.64 -6.10
N ALA A 217 -17.39 -2.45 -5.42
CA ALA A 217 -16.20 -1.82 -6.00
C ALA A 217 -15.60 -2.65 -7.15
N PRO A 218 -14.76 -2.03 -8.03
CA PRO A 218 -13.96 -2.77 -9.01
C PRO A 218 -13.23 -3.95 -8.37
N LEU A 219 -13.09 -5.06 -9.08
CA LEU A 219 -12.50 -6.29 -8.51
C LEU A 219 -11.04 -6.09 -8.11
N PRO A 220 -10.52 -6.84 -7.10
CA PRO A 220 -9.13 -6.76 -6.69
C PRO A 220 -8.12 -6.89 -7.85
N SER A 221 -8.35 -7.78 -8.83
CA SER A 221 -7.47 -7.91 -10.00
C SER A 221 -7.39 -6.63 -10.84
N LEU A 222 -8.50 -5.89 -10.97
CA LEU A 222 -8.54 -4.61 -11.68
C LEU A 222 -7.84 -3.52 -10.89
N ARG A 223 -7.95 -3.54 -9.56
CA ARG A 223 -7.24 -2.60 -8.67
C ARG A 223 -5.73 -2.82 -8.73
N TYR A 224 -5.29 -4.08 -8.69
CA TYR A 224 -3.88 -4.44 -8.86
C TYR A 224 -3.35 -3.95 -10.21
N LYS A 225 -4.02 -4.26 -11.33
CA LYS A 225 -3.60 -3.77 -12.67
C LYS A 225 -3.50 -2.25 -12.71
N ALA A 226 -4.50 -1.54 -12.17
CA ALA A 226 -4.48 -0.09 -12.13
C ALA A 226 -3.28 0.46 -11.34
N MET A 227 -2.95 -0.12 -10.19
CA MET A 227 -1.83 0.30 -9.35
C MET A 227 -0.45 -0.08 -9.90
N ARG A 228 -0.33 -1.27 -10.51
CA ARG A 228 0.90 -1.71 -11.19
C ARG A 228 1.26 -0.76 -12.33
N ASP A 229 0.28 -0.44 -13.18
CA ASP A 229 0.49 0.40 -14.35
C ASP A 229 0.62 1.90 -14.00
N LEU A 230 0.28 2.30 -12.77
CA LEU A 230 0.30 3.68 -12.30
C LEU A 230 1.75 4.22 -12.25
N LYS A 231 2.02 5.29 -13.02
CA LYS A 231 3.30 6.00 -13.03
C LYS A 231 3.37 7.02 -11.90
N TRP A 232 3.38 6.52 -10.67
CA TRP A 232 3.50 7.32 -9.46
C TRP A 232 4.44 6.63 -8.47
N SER A 233 5.40 7.36 -7.89
CA SER A 233 6.42 6.74 -7.02
C SER A 233 5.96 6.51 -5.58
N LYS A 234 4.94 7.24 -5.12
CA LYS A 234 4.44 7.16 -3.73
C LYS A 234 3.17 6.35 -3.65
N LYS A 235 3.29 5.02 -3.75
CA LYS A 235 2.15 4.11 -3.71
C LYS A 235 1.95 3.50 -2.32
N PHE A 236 0.72 3.14 -2.01
CA PHE A 236 0.33 2.48 -0.76
C PHE A 236 -0.62 1.32 -1.07
N VAL A 237 -0.50 0.20 -0.35
CA VAL A 237 -1.47 -0.90 -0.45
C VAL A 237 -2.02 -1.25 0.92
N SER A 238 -3.34 -1.29 1.03
CA SER A 238 -4.05 -1.81 2.19
C SER A 238 -4.60 -3.19 1.87
N VAL A 239 -4.07 -4.22 2.53
CA VAL A 239 -4.62 -5.58 2.55
C VAL A 239 -5.49 -5.70 3.81
N GLU A 240 -6.57 -4.91 3.85
CA GLU A 240 -7.47 -4.84 4.99
C GLU A 240 -8.95 -4.79 4.59
N PRO A 241 -9.78 -5.70 5.14
CA PRO A 241 -9.39 -6.94 5.78
C PRO A 241 -8.74 -7.89 4.76
N VAL A 242 -7.73 -8.65 5.18
CA VAL A 242 -7.14 -9.71 4.36
C VAL A 242 -8.17 -10.84 4.14
N LEU A 243 -8.37 -11.22 2.89
CA LEU A 243 -9.22 -12.34 2.48
C LEU A 243 -8.36 -13.47 1.93
N ASP A 244 -8.87 -14.71 1.87
CA ASP A 244 -8.07 -15.85 1.43
C ASP A 244 -7.52 -15.62 0.00
N PHE A 245 -6.24 -15.96 -0.18
CA PHE A 245 -5.42 -15.57 -1.33
C PHE A 245 -4.49 -16.71 -1.77
N ASP A 246 -3.84 -16.62 -2.92
CA ASP A 246 -2.74 -17.51 -3.31
C ASP A 246 -1.42 -16.84 -2.96
N LEU A 247 -0.63 -17.44 -2.07
CA LEU A 247 0.52 -16.76 -1.43
C LEU A 247 1.53 -16.22 -2.45
N ASP A 248 1.96 -17.06 -3.40
CA ASP A 248 2.96 -16.66 -4.40
C ASP A 248 2.44 -15.57 -5.33
N VAL A 249 1.23 -15.77 -5.86
CA VAL A 249 0.60 -14.84 -6.81
C VAL A 249 0.33 -13.50 -6.15
N PHE A 250 -0.21 -13.51 -4.92
CA PHE A 250 -0.58 -12.28 -4.24
C PHE A 250 0.64 -11.50 -3.77
N ALA A 251 1.68 -12.18 -3.27
CA ALA A 251 2.94 -11.51 -2.97
C ALA A 251 3.57 -10.89 -4.22
N GLN A 252 3.57 -11.60 -5.35
CA GLN A 252 4.04 -11.07 -6.64
C GLN A 252 3.24 -9.83 -7.08
N TRP A 253 1.91 -9.83 -6.91
CA TRP A 253 1.10 -8.65 -7.23
C TRP A 253 1.53 -7.41 -6.44
N ILE A 254 1.80 -7.57 -5.14
CA ILE A 254 2.25 -6.47 -4.29
C ILE A 254 3.66 -6.02 -4.67
N GLU A 255 4.57 -6.96 -4.98
CA GLU A 255 5.91 -6.66 -5.47
C GLU A 255 5.89 -5.83 -6.76
N GLU A 256 5.09 -6.24 -7.76
CA GLU A 256 4.96 -5.53 -9.03
C GLU A 256 4.27 -4.16 -8.93
N ILE A 257 3.49 -3.93 -7.87
CA ILE A 257 2.95 -2.59 -7.60
C ILE A 257 4.06 -1.63 -7.17
N GLU A 258 5.11 -2.13 -6.52
CA GLU A 258 6.19 -1.35 -5.92
C GLU A 258 5.68 -0.29 -4.90
N PRO A 259 4.90 -0.68 -3.87
CA PRO A 259 4.41 0.26 -2.87
C PRO A 259 5.50 0.73 -1.92
N LEU A 260 5.36 1.94 -1.38
CA LEU A 260 6.19 2.41 -0.25
C LEU A 260 5.76 1.76 1.06
N ILE A 261 4.45 1.53 1.23
CA ILE A 261 3.86 1.05 2.48
C ILE A 261 2.78 0.02 2.15
N VAL A 262 2.79 -1.10 2.87
CA VAL A 262 1.77 -2.13 2.84
C VAL A 262 1.21 -2.31 4.25
N TYR A 263 -0.10 -2.21 4.38
CA TYR A 263 -0.79 -2.62 5.60
C TYR A 263 -1.43 -3.98 5.42
N VAL A 264 -1.34 -4.84 6.45
CA VAL A 264 -1.97 -6.17 6.47
C VAL A 264 -2.71 -6.37 7.78
N GLY A 265 -4.00 -6.74 7.69
CA GLY A 265 -4.83 -6.89 8.87
C GLY A 265 -6.09 -7.71 8.63
N TYR A 266 -6.52 -8.45 9.65
CA TYR A 266 -7.79 -9.14 9.70
C TYR A 266 -8.97 -8.19 9.97
N ASP A 267 -10.18 -8.67 9.74
CA ASP A 267 -11.38 -7.95 10.14
C ASP A 267 -11.47 -7.76 11.66
N ASN A 268 -11.89 -6.58 12.08
CA ASN A 268 -12.02 -6.18 13.48
C ASN A 268 -13.45 -6.05 13.97
N TYR A 269 -14.43 -6.23 13.08
CA TYR A 269 -15.83 -5.91 13.36
C TYR A 269 -16.76 -7.12 13.30
N GLY A 270 -16.19 -8.33 13.32
CA GLY A 270 -16.94 -9.58 13.42
C GLY A 270 -17.79 -9.90 12.18
N ASN A 271 -17.36 -9.44 11.00
CA ASN A 271 -18.05 -9.60 9.72
C ASN A 271 -17.95 -11.03 9.15
N ARG A 272 -17.12 -11.91 9.77
CA ARG A 272 -16.90 -13.31 9.38
C ARG A 272 -16.61 -13.45 7.88
N LEU A 273 -15.64 -12.67 7.42
CA LEU A 273 -15.20 -12.68 6.02
C LEU A 273 -14.44 -13.97 5.69
N PRO A 274 -14.28 -14.34 4.41
CA PRO A 274 -13.45 -15.47 4.01
C PRO A 274 -11.96 -15.16 4.24
N GLU A 275 -11.55 -15.21 5.51
CA GLU A 275 -10.19 -14.91 5.97
C GLU A 275 -9.24 -16.09 5.71
N PRO A 276 -7.95 -15.86 5.40
CA PRO A 276 -6.94 -16.92 5.36
C PRO A 276 -6.54 -17.36 6.78
N PRO A 277 -6.10 -18.61 6.97
CA PRO A 277 -5.50 -19.04 8.25
C PRO A 277 -4.31 -18.16 8.66
N LEU A 278 -4.09 -17.97 9.97
CA LEU A 278 -3.02 -17.11 10.50
C LEU A 278 -1.65 -17.44 9.92
N ARG A 279 -1.30 -18.73 9.84
CA ARG A 279 -0.02 -19.17 9.25
C ARG A 279 0.21 -18.62 7.84
N LYS A 280 -0.84 -18.51 7.04
CA LYS A 280 -0.79 -18.07 5.64
C LYS A 280 -0.59 -16.56 5.56
N THR A 281 -1.28 -15.80 6.42
CA THR A 281 -1.08 -14.35 6.55
C THR A 281 0.31 -14.00 7.06
N LEU A 282 0.83 -14.74 8.04
CA LEU A 282 2.20 -14.54 8.54
C LEU A 282 3.24 -14.82 7.44
N ALA A 283 3.05 -15.86 6.62
CA ALA A 283 3.91 -16.13 5.48
C ALA A 283 3.87 -15.01 4.43
N LEU A 284 2.70 -14.41 4.17
CA LEU A 284 2.59 -13.23 3.31
C LEU A 284 3.38 -12.06 3.90
N ILE A 285 3.16 -11.73 5.18
CA ILE A 285 3.87 -10.64 5.86
C ILE A 285 5.39 -10.86 5.79
N GLU A 286 5.88 -12.07 6.09
CA GLU A 286 7.30 -12.38 6.04
C GLU A 286 7.88 -12.17 4.64
N ARG A 287 7.16 -12.58 3.60
CA ARG A 287 7.59 -12.40 2.21
C ARG A 287 7.63 -10.93 1.83
N LEU A 288 6.59 -10.16 2.17
CA LEU A 288 6.52 -8.74 1.86
C LEU A 288 7.57 -7.94 2.65
N SER A 289 7.88 -8.32 3.88
CA SER A 289 8.92 -7.65 4.69
C SER A 289 10.32 -7.75 4.07
N LYS A 290 10.55 -8.68 3.13
CA LYS A 290 11.82 -8.80 2.38
C LYS A 290 11.91 -7.83 1.19
N LEU A 291 10.83 -7.15 0.84
CA LEU A 291 10.77 -6.14 -0.21
C LEU A 291 11.19 -4.76 0.32
N PRO A 292 11.61 -3.83 -0.54
CA PRO A 292 11.94 -2.45 -0.16
C PRO A 292 10.68 -1.60 0.12
N CYS A 293 9.74 -2.14 0.89
CA CYS A 293 8.50 -1.47 1.30
C CYS A 293 8.24 -1.68 2.80
N LEU A 294 7.62 -0.72 3.47
CA LEU A 294 7.27 -0.82 4.88
C LEU A 294 6.03 -1.69 5.08
N VAL A 295 6.13 -2.83 5.77
CA VAL A 295 5.00 -3.73 6.06
C VAL A 295 4.51 -3.52 7.49
N ILE A 296 3.33 -2.92 7.62
CA ILE A 296 2.71 -2.62 8.92
C ILE A 296 1.57 -3.58 9.19
N ARG A 297 1.65 -4.22 10.35
CA ARG A 297 0.66 -5.16 10.88
C ARG A 297 -0.43 -4.39 11.57
N LYS A 298 -1.66 -4.83 11.34
CA LYS A 298 -2.83 -4.37 12.09
C LYS A 298 -3.28 -5.45 13.02
N THR A 299 -4.56 -5.76 13.02
CA THR A 299 -5.03 -6.88 13.81
C THR A 299 -4.57 -8.16 13.15
N ILE A 300 -3.62 -8.83 13.79
CA ILE A 300 -3.15 -10.15 13.41
C ILE A 300 -3.56 -11.11 14.51
N ARG A 301 -4.43 -12.06 14.15
CA ARG A 301 -5.01 -13.05 15.04
C ARG A 301 -5.32 -14.33 14.26
N PRO A 302 -5.57 -15.46 14.91
CA PRO A 302 -6.24 -16.59 14.27
C PRO A 302 -7.49 -16.14 13.52
N ALA A 303 -7.73 -16.72 12.34
CA ALA A 303 -8.95 -16.46 11.59
C ALA A 303 -10.17 -16.88 12.43
N TRP A 304 -11.34 -16.27 12.22
CA TRP A 304 -12.49 -16.47 13.11
C TRP A 304 -13.00 -17.93 13.19
N PHE A 305 -12.63 -18.77 12.23
CA PHE A 305 -12.95 -20.20 12.20
C PHE A 305 -11.82 -21.09 12.75
N GLU A 306 -10.65 -20.53 13.07
CA GLU A 306 -9.56 -21.28 13.68
C GLU A 306 -9.83 -21.46 15.17
N GLY A 307 -10.02 -22.71 15.59
CA GLY A 307 -10.14 -23.05 17.01
C GLY A 307 -8.85 -22.72 17.76
N LEU A 308 -8.98 -22.08 18.93
CA LEU A 308 -7.87 -21.74 19.84
C LEU A 308 -7.04 -22.97 20.25
N SER A 309 -7.64 -24.17 20.28
CA SER A 309 -6.97 -25.42 20.61
C SER A 309 -5.76 -25.73 19.71
N ARG A 310 -5.77 -25.29 18.45
CA ARG A 310 -4.63 -25.49 17.52
C ARG A 310 -3.41 -24.64 17.84
N TYR A 311 -3.57 -23.62 18.69
CA TYR A 311 -2.51 -22.69 19.09
C TYR A 311 -2.13 -22.83 20.58
N MET A 312 -2.89 -23.61 21.35
CA MET A 312 -2.64 -23.91 22.76
C MET A 312 -1.89 -25.23 22.98
N GLY A 313 -1.64 -26.03 21.94
CA GLY A 313 -0.99 -27.34 22.01
C GLY A 313 0.54 -27.32 22.08
N GLY A 314 1.11 -26.45 22.92
CA GLY A 314 2.50 -26.58 23.38
C GLY A 314 2.54 -27.36 24.69
N GLU A 315 3.14 -28.57 24.65
CA GLU A 315 3.50 -29.43 25.78
C GLU A 315 2.38 -29.85 26.75
N LEU A 316 1.68 -30.92 26.37
CA LEU A 316 1.33 -31.97 27.33
C LEU A 316 1.96 -33.25 26.80
N GLU A 317 3.24 -33.47 27.10
CA GLU A 317 3.78 -34.82 27.09
C GLU A 317 2.92 -35.67 28.02
N GLU A 318 2.27 -36.67 27.44
CA GLU A 318 1.66 -37.76 28.19
C GLU A 318 2.75 -38.38 29.07
N ARG A 319 2.69 -38.10 30.38
CA ARG A 319 3.47 -38.87 31.35
C ARG A 319 3.02 -40.32 31.26
N PRO A 320 3.92 -41.28 30.98
CA PRO A 320 3.57 -42.69 31.01
C PRO A 320 3.11 -43.04 32.43
N GLY A 321 2.01 -43.78 32.52
CA GLY A 321 1.40 -44.20 33.78
C GLY A 321 2.41 -44.87 34.71
N LEU A 322 2.37 -44.46 35.97
CA LEU A 322 2.88 -45.26 37.08
C LEU A 322 1.74 -46.18 37.52
N ALA A 323 2.00 -47.48 37.35
CA ALA A 323 1.29 -48.57 38.00
C ALA A 323 1.49 -48.54 39.51
#